data_AF-A0A961VKX6-F1
#
_entry.id   AF-A0A961VKX6-F1
#
_cell.length_a   1.000
_cell.length_b   1.000
_cell.length_c   1.000
_cell.angle_alpha   90.00
_cell.angle_beta   90.00
_cell.angle_gamma   90.00
#
_symmetry.space_group_name_H-M   'P 1'
#
loop_
_entity.id
_entity.type
_entity.pdbx_description
1 polymer ?
#
loop_
_entity_poly.entity_id
_entity_poly.type
_entity_poly.pdbx_seq_one_letter_code
_entity_poly.pdbx_strand_id
1 'polypeptide(L)' 'IVYIGDLIQKTEAEMLRTPNFGRKSLNEIKEVLAQMGLHLGMEVTNWPPENIDELAKRYEDHY' A
#
# COMPACT_ATOMS: atom_id res chain seq x y z
N ILE A 1 5.04 -4.39 -4.29
CA ILE A 1 4.30 -3.36 -3.53
C ILE A 1 5.36 -2.42 -3.01
N VAL A 2 5.42 -1.21 -3.57
CA VAL A 2 6.44 -0.21 -3.20
C VAL A 2 5.78 0.93 -2.42
N TYR A 3 4.57 1.31 -2.82
CA TYR A 3 3.83 2.42 -2.22
C TYR A 3 2.57 1.94 -1.50
N ILE A 4 2.05 2.77 -0.59
CA ILE A 4 0.75 2.53 0.08
C ILE A 4 -0.39 2.40 -0.95
N GLY A 5 -0.36 3.17 -2.04
CA GLY A 5 -1.36 3.08 -3.11
C GLY A 5 -1.39 1.69 -3.76
N ASP A 6 -0.25 1.02 -3.87
CA ASP A 6 -0.20 -0.36 -4.37
C ASP A 6 -0.79 -1.35 -3.37
N LEU A 7 -0.59 -1.10 -2.08
CA LEU A 7 -1.02 -1.96 -0.99
C LEU A 7 -2.54 -1.93 -0.81
N ILE A 8 -3.14 -0.74 -0.77
CA ILE A 8 -4.58 -0.60 -0.50
C ILE A 8 -5.45 -1.12 -1.65
N GLN A 9 -4.91 -1.19 -2.87
CA GLN A 9 -5.58 -1.80 -4.02
C GLN A 9 -5.56 -3.34 -4.01
N LYS A 10 -4.76 -3.95 -3.13
CA LYS A 10 -4.74 -5.41 -2.97
C LYS A 10 -5.82 -5.87 -2.00
N THR A 11 -6.46 -6.97 -2.36
CA THR A 11 -7.40 -7.65 -1.48
C THR A 11 -6.67 -8.44 -0.41
N GLU A 12 -7.34 -8.70 0.72
CA GLU A 12 -6.80 -9.55 1.80
C GLU A 12 -6.40 -10.94 1.29
N ALA A 13 -7.18 -11.50 0.36
CA ALA A 13 -6.91 -12.80 -0.24
C ALA A 13 -5.64 -12.81 -1.09
N GLU A 14 -5.36 -11.73 -1.84
CA GLU A 14 -4.09 -11.58 -2.57
C GLU A 14 -2.92 -11.44 -1.61
N MET A 15 -3.07 -10.65 -0.54
CA MET A 15 -2.02 -10.47 0.47
C MET A 15 -1.64 -11.81 1.12
N LEU A 16 -2.63 -12.62 1.50
CA LEU A 16 -2.41 -13.94 2.11
C LEU A 16 -1.82 -14.99 1.17
N ARG A 17 -1.82 -14.77 -0.15
CA ARG A 17 -1.12 -15.63 -1.11
C ARG A 17 0.37 -15.30 -1.23
N THR A 18 0.82 -14.18 -0.65
CA THR A 18 2.22 -13.78 -0.69
C THR A 18 3.06 -14.72 0.18
N PRO A 19 4.15 -15.32 -0.34
CA PRO A 19 5.03 -16.16 0.46
C PRO A 19 5.52 -15.44 1.71
N ASN A 20 5.55 -16.16 2.84
CA ASN A 20 5.95 -15.63 4.16
C ASN A 20 5.06 -14.52 4.73
N PHE A 21 3.91 -14.23 4.10
CA PHE A 21 2.93 -13.26 4.59
C PHE A 21 1.76 -13.98 5.27
N GLY A 22 1.55 -13.72 6.56
CA GLY A 22 0.55 -14.41 7.38
C GLY A 22 -0.59 -13.52 7.88
N ARG A 23 -1.56 -14.15 8.55
CA ARG A 23 -2.72 -13.45 9.15
C ARG A 23 -2.33 -12.38 10.18
N LYS A 24 -1.25 -12.63 10.93
CA LYS A 24 -0.72 -11.65 11.90
C LYS A 24 -0.25 -10.37 11.19
N SER A 25 0.62 -10.51 10.17
CA SER A 25 1.10 -9.40 9.36
C SER A 25 -0.04 -8.68 8.62
N LEU A 26 -1.05 -9.44 8.15
CA LEU A 26 -2.26 -8.84 7.57
C LEU A 26 -2.99 -7.93 8.56
N ASN A 27 -3.20 -8.40 9.79
CA ASN A 27 -3.89 -7.62 10.81
C ASN A 27 -3.09 -6.38 11.22
N GLU A 28 -1.78 -6.50 11.39
CA GLU A 28 -0.89 -5.37 11.68
C GLU A 28 -0.98 -4.28 10.60
N ILE A 29 -0.95 -4.68 9.32
CA ILE A 29 -1.14 -3.74 8.20
C ILE A 29 -2.53 -3.10 8.24
N LYS A 30 -3.59 -3.88 8.50
CA LYS A 30 -4.96 -3.37 8.56
C LYS A 30 -5.14 -2.34 9.68
N GLU A 31 -4.54 -2.58 10.84
CA GLU A 31 -4.60 -1.63 11.96
C GLU A 31 -3.93 -0.30 11.60
N VAL A 32 -2.76 -0.35 10.97
CA VAL A 32 -2.06 0.86 10.50
C VAL A 32 -2.87 1.60 9.43
N LEU A 33 -3.43 0.88 8.45
CA LEU A 33 -4.28 1.48 7.43
C LEU A 33 -5.53 2.13 8.04
N ALA A 34 -6.16 1.46 9.01
CA ALA A 34 -7.35 1.97 9.69
C ALA A 34 -7.07 3.29 10.46
N GLN A 35 -5.88 3.45 11.04
CA GLN A 35 -5.47 4.71 11.67
C GLN A 35 -5.40 5.88 10.67
N MET A 36 -5.15 5.59 9.40
CA MET A 36 -5.14 6.57 8.31
C MET A 36 -6.49 6.69 7.59
N GLY A 37 -7.53 5.98 8.05
CA GLY A 37 -8.84 5.91 7.39
C GLY A 37 -8.83 5.12 6.07
N LEU A 38 -7.83 4.26 5.86
CA LEU A 38 -7.66 3.43 4.68
C LEU A 38 -8.01 1.96 4.97
N HIS A 39 -8.28 1.18 3.93
CA HIS A 39 -8.46 -0.27 4.02
C HIS A 39 -7.96 -0.98 2.77
N LEU A 40 -7.80 -2.31 2.86
CA LEU A 40 -7.45 -3.15 1.71
C LEU A 40 -8.66 -3.30 0.77
N GLY A 41 -8.37 -3.50 -0.52
CA GLY A 41 -9.38 -3.57 -1.58
C GLY A 41 -10.02 -2.23 -1.96
N MET A 42 -9.39 -1.10 -1.64
CA MET A 42 -9.81 0.22 -2.12
C MET A 42 -9.41 0.42 -3.58
N GLU A 43 -10.28 1.05 -4.36
CA GLU A 43 -9.93 1.50 -5.70
C GLU A 43 -9.43 2.95 -5.64
N VAL A 44 -8.22 3.18 -6.16
CA VAL A 44 -7.62 4.52 -6.23
C VAL A 44 -7.60 4.95 -7.68
N THR A 45 -8.42 5.93 -8.02
CA THR A 45 -8.44 6.48 -9.38
C THR A 45 -7.13 7.20 -9.69
N ASN A 46 -6.63 7.04 -10.91
CA ASN A 46 -5.40 7.67 -11.40
C ASN A 46 -4.12 7.30 -10.60
N TRP A 47 -4.09 6.09 -10.01
CA TRP A 47 -2.87 5.52 -9.42
C TRP A 47 -2.25 4.46 -10.34
N PRO A 48 -0.91 4.41 -10.51
CA PRO A 48 0.05 5.42 -10.06
C PRO A 48 -0.04 6.69 -10.93
N PRO A 49 0.26 7.87 -10.38
CA PRO A 49 0.37 9.08 -11.17
C PRO A 49 1.57 9.00 -12.13
N GLU A 50 1.47 9.65 -13.31
CA GLU A 50 2.50 9.60 -14.36
C GLU A 50 3.89 10.07 -13.89
N ASN A 51 3.93 10.95 -12.89
CA ASN A 51 5.15 11.54 -12.33
C ASN A 51 5.61 10.87 -11.02
N ILE A 52 5.21 9.62 -10.75
CA ILE A 52 5.55 8.93 -9.49
C ILE A 52 7.06 8.85 -9.24
N ASP A 53 7.87 8.65 -10.26
CA ASP A 53 9.33 8.57 -10.14
C ASP A 53 9.96 9.93 -9.76
N GLU A 54 9.43 11.03 -10.30
CA GLU A 54 9.89 12.38 -9.95
C GLU A 54 9.47 12.77 -8.53
N LEU A 55 8.25 12.41 -8.14
CA LEU A 55 7.75 12.62 -6.78
C LEU A 55 8.60 11.83 -5.78
N ALA A 56 8.88 10.56 -6.05
CA ALA A 56 9.71 9.72 -5.19
C ALA A 56 11.11 10.32 -4.99
N LYS A 57 11.80 10.69 -6.08
CA LYS A 57 13.11 11.36 -6.00
C LYS A 57 13.07 12.64 -5.16
N ARG A 58 12.05 13.48 -5.38
CA ARG A 58 11.90 14.73 -4.62
C ARG A 58 11.75 14.46 -3.12
N TYR A 59 10.98 13.45 -2.72
CA TYR A 59 10.82 13.11 -1.29
C TYR A 59 12.08 12.45 -0.71
N GLU A 60 12.81 11.64 -1.48
CA GLU A 60 14.09 11.06 -1.06
C GLU A 60 15.17 12.12 -0.84
N ASP A 61 15.26 13.14 -1.72
CA ASP A 61 16.24 14.23 -1.61
C ASP A 61 15.98 15.19 -0.43
N HIS A 62 14.79 15.14 0.18
CA HIS A 62 14.39 15.99 1.30
C HIS A 62 14.61 15.34 2.69
N TYR A 63 15.19 14.13 2.74
CA TYR A 63 15.61 13.43 3.95
C TYR A 63 17.13 13.26 4.02
#